data_AF-A0A512JBT2-F1
#
_entry.id   AF-A0A512JBT2-F1
#
_cell.length_a   1.000
_cell.length_b   1.000
_cell.length_c   1.000
_cell.angle_alpha   90.00
_cell.angle_beta   90.00
_cell.angle_gamma   90.00
#
_symmetry.space_group_name_H-M   'P 1'
#
loop_
_entity.id
_entity.type
_entity.pdbx_description
1 polymer ?
#
loop_
_entity_poly.entity_id
_entity_poly.type
_entity_poly.pdbx_seq_one_letter_code
_entity_poly.pdbx_strand_id
1 'polypeptide(L)'
;MLRRLQRLVDRTRLADPRYTFLFDPEPPDEVVALDCETTGLNPRQDEIITIAAIRIQGKRILTSQPFEAVAQTKRKSHPEAIKVHRLLDADVQNGRPMREILPDLLHFIGSRPIVGYYTDFDVRMIDRYLGNFLKIRLPNRRIDVSSLYYKCKYGDAPDHVMIDLSFAAILQDLKIPQLAQHDAFNDALMTAMAYVQLHDMLRRGVRIARNRAGAVSDLGIGA
;
A
#
# COMPACT_ATOMS: atom_id res chain seq x y z
N MET A 1 7.71 -20.66 -8.50
CA MET A 1 8.97 -20.74 -9.28
C MET A 1 9.31 -19.45 -10.03
N LEU A 2 8.39 -18.84 -10.80
CA LEU A 2 8.68 -17.61 -11.58
C LEU A 2 9.28 -16.45 -10.77
N ARG A 3 8.77 -16.13 -9.57
CA ARG A 3 9.24 -14.98 -8.78
C ARG A 3 10.69 -15.12 -8.29
N ARG A 4 11.15 -16.35 -7.99
CA ARG A 4 12.56 -16.61 -7.62
C ARG A 4 13.48 -16.39 -8.81
N LEU A 5 13.05 -16.83 -10.00
CA LEU A 5 13.79 -16.63 -11.25
C LEU A 5 13.88 -15.15 -11.61
N GLN A 6 12.77 -14.41 -11.49
CA GLN A 6 12.73 -12.96 -11.71
C GLN A 6 13.64 -12.20 -10.75
N ARG A 7 13.63 -12.54 -9.44
CA ARG A 7 14.56 -11.94 -8.47
C ARG A 7 16.03 -12.20 -8.83
N LEU A 8 16.33 -13.37 -9.39
CA LEU A 8 17.70 -13.70 -9.81
C LEU A 8 18.13 -12.88 -11.03
N VAL A 9 17.23 -12.71 -12.01
CA VAL A 9 17.45 -11.85 -13.19
C VAL A 9 17.57 -10.38 -12.79
N ASP A 10 16.72 -9.88 -11.90
CA ASP A 10 16.79 -8.49 -11.45
C ASP A 10 18.08 -8.23 -10.66
N ARG A 11 18.53 -9.21 -9.86
CA ARG A 11 19.82 -9.12 -9.14
C ARG A 11 21.01 -9.03 -10.10
N THR A 12 21.00 -9.73 -11.23
CA THR A 12 22.09 -9.65 -12.21
C THR A 12 22.04 -8.38 -13.06
N ARG A 13 20.85 -7.76 -13.20
CA ARG A 13 20.64 -6.50 -13.93
C ARG A 13 20.83 -5.25 -13.07
N LEU A 14 21.02 -5.40 -11.76
CA LEU A 14 21.18 -4.30 -10.83
C LEU A 14 22.36 -3.42 -11.25
N ALA A 15 22.08 -2.15 -11.56
CA ALA A 15 23.10 -1.22 -12.05
C ALA A 15 24.10 -0.78 -10.98
N ASP A 16 23.70 -0.81 -9.70
CA ASP A 16 24.53 -0.37 -8.57
C ASP A 16 24.56 -1.45 -7.47
N PRO A 17 25.72 -2.12 -7.27
CA PRO A 17 25.86 -3.18 -6.27
C PRO A 17 25.58 -2.75 -4.83
N ARG A 18 25.59 -1.44 -4.51
CA ARG A 18 25.26 -0.96 -3.15
C ARG A 18 23.84 -1.31 -2.72
N TYR A 19 22.95 -1.62 -3.66
CA TYR A 19 21.55 -1.98 -3.40
C TYR A 19 21.29 -3.50 -3.42
N THR A 20 22.32 -4.34 -3.38
CA THR A 20 22.13 -5.81 -3.35
C THR A 20 21.33 -6.27 -2.14
N PHE A 21 21.33 -5.50 -1.04
CA PHE A 21 20.57 -5.80 0.18
C PHE A 21 19.05 -5.91 -0.05
N LEU A 22 18.51 -5.28 -1.11
CA LEU A 22 17.09 -5.45 -1.50
C LEU A 22 16.75 -6.90 -1.87
N PHE A 23 17.77 -7.69 -2.22
CA PHE A 23 17.65 -9.08 -2.61
C PHE A 23 17.94 -10.08 -1.48
N ASP A 24 18.31 -9.59 -0.30
CA ASP A 24 18.54 -10.42 0.89
C ASP A 24 17.26 -11.19 1.29
N PRO A 25 17.39 -12.22 2.13
CA PRO A 25 16.23 -12.87 2.74
C PRO A 25 15.29 -11.85 3.39
N GLU A 26 13.98 -12.08 3.27
CA GLU A 26 12.96 -11.27 3.96
C GLU A 26 13.19 -11.43 5.48
N PRO A 27 13.36 -10.35 6.27
CA PRO A 27 13.49 -10.47 7.71
C PRO A 27 12.21 -11.09 8.28
N PRO A 28 12.31 -12.01 9.25
CA PRO A 28 11.14 -12.68 9.81
C PRO A 28 10.25 -11.68 10.53
N ASP A 29 8.93 -11.84 10.36
CA ASP A 29 7.91 -11.01 11.00
C ASP A 29 8.05 -9.49 10.77
N GLU A 30 8.79 -9.04 9.76
CA GLU A 30 8.84 -7.62 9.38
C GLU A 30 8.21 -7.39 8.02
N VAL A 31 7.39 -6.35 7.93
CA VAL A 31 6.84 -5.82 6.67
C VAL A 31 6.84 -4.29 6.73
N VAL A 32 6.59 -3.65 5.59
CA VAL A 32 6.46 -2.20 5.48
C VAL A 32 5.14 -1.87 4.83
N ALA A 33 4.25 -1.16 5.54
CA ALA A 33 3.10 -0.51 4.90
C ALA A 33 3.62 0.69 4.11
N LEU A 34 3.19 0.82 2.85
CA LEU A 34 3.62 1.88 1.95
C LEU A 34 2.41 2.43 1.19
N ASP A 35 2.38 3.75 1.08
CA ASP A 35 1.36 4.48 0.33
C ASP A 35 2.00 5.69 -0.36
N CYS A 36 1.50 6.04 -1.55
CA CYS A 36 1.93 7.21 -2.31
C CYS A 36 0.75 8.10 -2.71
N GLU A 37 0.84 9.40 -2.44
CA GLU A 37 0.00 10.36 -3.15
C GLU A 37 0.61 10.74 -4.50
N THR A 38 -0.24 10.95 -5.49
CA THR A 38 0.18 11.14 -6.88
C THR A 38 -0.61 12.23 -7.57
N THR A 39 -0.07 12.77 -8.67
CA THR A 39 -0.80 13.76 -9.48
C THR A 39 -2.00 13.18 -10.23
N GLY A 40 -2.13 11.85 -10.29
CA GLY A 40 -3.17 11.13 -11.02
C GLY A 40 -2.92 9.62 -11.07
N LEU A 41 -3.83 8.87 -11.70
CA LEU A 41 -3.88 7.40 -11.64
C LEU A 41 -3.14 6.68 -12.79
N ASN A 42 -2.28 7.36 -13.55
CA ASN A 42 -1.52 6.75 -14.64
C ASN A 42 -0.02 6.63 -14.30
N PRO A 43 0.47 5.42 -13.93
CA PRO A 43 1.87 5.22 -13.55
C PRO A 43 2.92 5.53 -14.63
N ARG A 44 2.50 5.69 -15.89
CA ARG A 44 3.40 6.07 -16.99
C ARG A 44 3.59 7.57 -17.08
N GLN A 45 2.60 8.37 -16.66
CA GLN A 45 2.55 9.81 -16.90
C GLN A 45 2.55 10.63 -15.62
N ASP A 46 1.85 10.17 -14.58
CA ASP A 46 1.66 10.92 -13.33
C ASP A 46 2.86 10.81 -12.41
N GLU A 47 3.07 11.81 -11.56
CA GLU A 47 4.22 11.92 -10.66
C GLU A 47 3.82 11.64 -9.21
N ILE A 48 4.75 11.07 -8.45
CA ILE A 48 4.60 10.93 -7.00
C ILE A 48 4.71 12.32 -6.38
N ILE A 49 3.81 12.64 -5.45
CA ILE A 49 3.79 13.87 -4.66
C ILE A 49 4.28 13.58 -3.24
N THR A 50 3.77 12.52 -2.60
CA THR A 50 4.24 12.08 -1.29
C THR A 50 4.46 10.58 -1.25
N ILE A 51 5.34 10.15 -0.35
CA ILE A 51 5.54 8.75 -0.01
C ILE A 51 5.52 8.67 1.50
N ALA A 52 4.73 7.75 2.04
CA ALA A 52 4.85 7.34 3.42
C ALA A 52 5.11 5.85 3.50
N ALA A 53 5.95 5.45 4.45
CA ALA A 53 6.19 4.05 4.74
C ALA A 53 6.37 3.83 6.25
N ILE A 54 5.69 2.81 6.77
CA ILE A 54 5.66 2.48 8.19
C ILE A 54 6.07 1.02 8.37
N ARG A 55 7.11 0.80 9.17
CA ARG A 55 7.57 -0.55 9.50
C ARG A 55 6.60 -1.21 10.48
N ILE A 56 6.36 -2.50 10.25
CA ILE A 56 5.58 -3.36 11.15
C ILE A 56 6.50 -4.51 11.55
N GLN A 57 6.61 -4.77 12.85
CA GLN A 57 7.38 -5.89 13.42
C GLN A 57 6.46 -6.74 14.28
N GLY A 58 6.12 -7.94 13.80
CA GLY A 58 5.09 -8.80 14.38
C GLY A 58 3.73 -8.10 14.40
N LYS A 59 3.28 -7.70 15.60
CA LYS A 59 2.03 -6.97 15.83
C LYS A 59 2.25 -5.47 16.14
N ARG A 60 3.49 -4.99 16.10
CA ARG A 60 3.84 -3.61 16.45
C ARG A 60 3.97 -2.77 15.18
N ILE A 61 3.23 -1.67 15.12
CA ILE A 61 3.33 -0.65 14.06
C ILE A 61 4.27 0.44 14.59
N LEU A 62 5.39 0.68 13.90
CA LEU A 62 6.47 1.56 14.37
C LEU A 62 6.27 3.00 13.86
N THR A 63 5.23 3.67 14.35
CA THR A 63 4.90 5.06 13.96
C THR A 63 5.89 6.11 14.46
N SER A 64 6.78 5.77 15.39
CA SER A 64 7.81 6.68 15.91
C SER A 64 9.00 6.87 14.95
N GLN A 65 9.10 6.02 13.92
CA GLN A 65 10.19 6.04 12.93
C GLN A 65 9.61 5.79 11.53
N PRO A 66 8.66 6.63 11.06
CA PRO A 66 8.14 6.50 9.72
C PRO A 66 9.19 7.00 8.72
N PHE A 67 9.06 6.57 7.49
CA PHE A 67 9.64 7.28 6.35
C PHE A 67 8.53 8.14 5.74
N GLU A 68 8.79 9.44 5.61
CA GLU A 68 7.89 10.38 4.94
C GLU A 68 8.73 11.27 4.03
N ALA A 69 8.25 11.48 2.82
CA ALA A 69 8.89 12.38 1.87
C ALA A 69 7.87 13.08 1.00
N VAL A 70 8.05 14.39 0.81
CA VAL A 70 7.39 15.17 -0.24
C VAL A 70 8.33 15.24 -1.43
N ALA A 71 7.87 14.75 -2.58
CA ALA A 71 8.61 14.73 -3.82
C ALA A 71 8.40 16.02 -4.62
N GLN A 72 9.49 16.54 -5.16
CA GLN A 72 9.44 17.63 -6.11
C GLN A 72 8.85 17.14 -7.44
N THR A 73 7.72 17.70 -7.84
CA THR A 73 7.15 17.53 -9.19
C THR A 73 7.21 18.83 -9.97
N LYS A 74 7.46 18.71 -11.27
CA LYS A 74 7.37 19.84 -12.22
C LYS A 74 5.97 20.00 -12.81
N ARG A 75 5.12 18.98 -12.65
CA ARG A 75 3.70 19.06 -13.00
C ARG A 75 2.97 19.80 -11.91
N LYS A 76 2.13 20.76 -12.31
CA LYS A 76 1.16 21.36 -11.41
C LYS A 76 0.19 20.28 -10.96
N SER A 77 -0.04 20.19 -9.66
CA SER A 77 -1.14 19.38 -9.15
C SER A 77 -2.45 19.92 -9.73
N HIS A 78 -3.36 19.03 -10.10
CA HIS A 78 -4.73 19.47 -10.40
C HIS A 78 -5.31 20.14 -9.13
N PRO A 79 -6.10 21.21 -9.23
CA PRO A 79 -6.70 21.85 -8.05
C PRO A 79 -7.49 20.88 -7.16
N GLU A 80 -8.06 19.83 -7.75
CA GLU A 80 -8.73 18.75 -7.03
C GLU A 80 -7.75 17.87 -6.22
N ALA A 81 -6.50 17.69 -6.69
CA ALA A 81 -5.47 16.96 -5.95
C ALA A 81 -5.06 17.73 -4.67
N ILE A 82 -4.95 19.06 -4.73
CA ILE A 82 -4.63 19.90 -3.56
C ILE A 82 -5.68 19.75 -2.44
N LYS A 83 -6.97 19.68 -2.79
CA LYS A 83 -8.07 19.48 -1.82
C LYS A 83 -8.01 18.10 -1.15
N VAL A 84 -7.41 17.14 -1.86
CA VAL A 84 -7.31 15.72 -1.51
C VAL A 84 -6.07 15.53 -0.62
N HIS A 85 -4.87 15.84 -1.11
CA HIS A 85 -3.61 15.62 -0.39
C HIS A 85 -3.17 16.75 0.56
N ARG A 86 -3.92 17.86 0.64
CA ARG A 86 -3.71 19.03 1.53
C ARG A 86 -2.35 19.73 1.46
N LEU A 87 -1.48 19.33 0.53
CA LEU A 87 -0.23 20.01 0.24
C LEU A 87 -0.46 21.13 -0.75
N LEU A 88 0.10 22.30 -0.46
CA LEU A 88 0.09 23.42 -1.38
C LEU A 88 1.09 23.15 -2.52
N ASP A 89 0.84 23.73 -3.69
CA ASP A 89 1.78 23.68 -4.81
C ASP A 89 3.20 24.14 -4.41
N ALA A 90 3.30 25.08 -3.46
CA ALA A 90 4.57 25.55 -2.93
C ALA A 90 5.31 24.47 -2.12
N ASP A 91 4.61 23.69 -1.31
CA ASP A 91 5.20 22.59 -0.53
C ASP A 91 5.78 21.53 -1.47
N VAL A 92 5.04 21.23 -2.53
CA VAL A 92 5.43 20.28 -3.57
C VAL A 92 6.61 20.80 -4.39
N GLN A 93 6.64 22.09 -4.76
CA GLN A 93 7.78 22.68 -5.48
C GLN A 93 9.07 22.71 -4.65
N ASN A 94 8.94 22.86 -3.33
CA ASN A 94 10.04 22.81 -2.36
C ASN A 94 10.36 21.39 -1.89
N GLY A 95 9.66 20.38 -2.40
CA GLY A 95 9.92 18.98 -2.11
C GLY A 95 11.32 18.53 -2.52
N ARG A 96 11.68 17.32 -2.11
CA ARG A 96 12.98 16.71 -2.45
C ARG A 96 12.91 16.08 -3.84
N PRO A 97 13.96 16.19 -4.67
CA PRO A 97 13.97 15.50 -5.95
C PRO A 97 14.00 13.98 -5.73
N MET A 98 13.30 13.23 -6.58
CA MET A 98 13.14 11.78 -6.41
C MET A 98 14.48 11.01 -6.35
N ARG A 99 15.54 11.54 -6.99
CA ARG A 99 16.91 10.99 -6.92
C ARG A 99 17.51 10.98 -5.51
N GLU A 100 17.02 11.86 -4.62
CA GLU A 100 17.45 11.96 -3.22
C GLU A 100 16.52 11.18 -2.30
N ILE A 101 15.23 11.09 -2.63
CA ILE A 101 14.23 10.30 -1.89
C ILE A 101 14.46 8.80 -2.06
N LEU A 102 14.71 8.34 -3.29
CA LEU A 102 14.83 6.92 -3.62
C LEU A 102 15.88 6.19 -2.78
N PRO A 103 17.12 6.68 -2.63
CA PRO A 103 18.10 6.02 -1.77
C PRO A 103 17.58 5.80 -0.35
N ASP A 104 17.00 6.82 0.27
CA ASP A 104 16.52 6.73 1.66
C ASP A 104 15.35 5.75 1.78
N LEU A 105 14.39 5.83 0.85
CA LEU A 105 13.26 4.90 0.79
C LEU A 105 13.75 3.45 0.66
N LEU A 106 14.69 3.19 -0.26
CA LEU A 106 15.22 1.85 -0.50
C LEU A 106 15.91 1.28 0.74
N HIS A 107 16.69 2.09 1.46
CA HIS A 107 17.31 1.67 2.72
C HIS A 107 16.26 1.42 3.82
N PHE A 108 15.21 2.24 3.87
CA PHE A 108 14.12 2.06 4.82
C PHE A 108 13.37 0.74 4.59
N ILE A 109 12.98 0.46 3.34
CA ILE A 109 12.24 -0.78 3.02
C ILE A 109 13.12 -2.03 3.12
N GLY A 110 14.38 -1.96 2.66
CA GLY A 110 15.25 -3.13 2.57
C GLY A 110 14.63 -4.26 1.74
N SER A 111 14.85 -5.51 2.14
CA SER A 111 14.23 -6.70 1.53
C SER A 111 12.82 -7.02 2.04
N ARG A 112 12.25 -6.20 2.93
CA ARG A 112 10.96 -6.48 3.61
C ARG A 112 9.80 -6.53 2.61
N PRO A 113 8.80 -7.41 2.81
CA PRO A 113 7.54 -7.33 2.09
C PRO A 113 6.89 -5.94 2.22
N ILE A 114 6.30 -5.48 1.13
CA ILE A 114 5.54 -4.24 1.06
C ILE A 114 4.06 -4.59 1.17
N VAL A 115 3.39 -3.92 2.10
CA VAL A 115 1.95 -3.98 2.34
C VAL A 115 1.35 -2.69 1.80
N GLY A 116 0.23 -2.77 1.08
CA GLY A 116 -0.51 -1.61 0.59
C GLY A 116 -1.99 -1.93 0.41
N TYR A 117 -2.79 -0.91 0.13
CA TYR A 117 -4.14 -1.06 -0.42
C TYR A 117 -4.06 -0.84 -1.93
N TYR A 118 -4.33 -1.87 -2.73
CA TYR A 118 -3.99 -1.87 -4.17
C TYR A 118 -2.50 -1.59 -4.44
N THR A 119 -1.62 -2.24 -3.67
CA THR A 119 -0.15 -2.07 -3.63
C THR A 119 0.55 -2.05 -5.00
N ASP A 120 -0.06 -2.65 -6.02
CA ASP A 120 0.52 -2.68 -7.36
C ASP A 120 0.61 -1.28 -8.00
N PHE A 121 -0.29 -0.37 -7.64
CA PHE A 121 -0.26 1.01 -8.12
C PHE A 121 0.97 1.76 -7.57
N ASP A 122 1.13 1.83 -6.26
CA ASP A 122 2.24 2.53 -5.60
C ASP A 122 3.59 1.97 -6.03
N VAL A 123 3.70 0.64 -6.08
CA VAL A 123 4.94 0.00 -6.50
C VAL A 123 5.24 0.28 -7.97
N ARG A 124 4.24 0.37 -8.86
CA ARG A 124 4.46 0.77 -10.26
C ARG A 124 4.92 2.23 -10.37
N MET A 125 4.39 3.11 -9.54
CA MET A 125 4.84 4.50 -9.47
C MET A 125 6.34 4.56 -9.11
N ILE A 126 6.75 3.82 -8.08
CA ILE A 126 8.16 3.73 -7.64
C ILE A 126 9.03 3.05 -8.71
N ASP A 127 8.56 1.94 -9.31
CA ASP A 127 9.27 1.16 -10.33
C ASP A 127 9.68 2.03 -11.53
N ARG A 128 8.88 3.04 -11.89
CA ARG A 128 9.23 3.97 -12.97
C ARG A 128 10.52 4.73 -12.67
N TYR A 129 10.69 5.20 -11.43
CA TYR A 129 11.89 5.92 -11.03
C TYR A 129 13.08 4.95 -10.84
N LEU A 130 12.83 3.73 -10.34
CA LEU A 130 13.87 2.70 -10.22
C LEU A 130 14.39 2.19 -11.55
N GLY A 131 13.55 2.09 -12.59
CA GLY A 131 14.00 1.72 -13.94
C GLY A 131 15.04 2.70 -14.49
N ASN A 132 14.95 3.97 -14.12
CA ASN A 132 15.94 4.98 -14.48
C ASN A 132 17.16 4.94 -13.56
N PHE A 133 16.95 4.72 -12.27
CA PHE A 133 17.99 4.79 -11.22
C PHE A 133 18.85 3.51 -11.11
N LEU A 134 18.23 2.33 -11.04
CA LEU A 134 18.89 1.03 -10.79
C LEU A 134 18.69 -0.02 -11.89
N LYS A 135 17.91 0.29 -12.93
CA LYS A 135 17.55 -0.64 -14.02
C LYS A 135 16.78 -1.89 -13.56
N ILE A 136 16.15 -1.80 -12.39
CA ILE A 136 15.33 -2.87 -11.80
C ILE A 136 13.95 -2.34 -11.39
N ARG A 137 13.07 -3.26 -11.01
CA ARG A 137 11.85 -2.99 -10.26
C ARG A 137 12.06 -3.33 -8.78
N LEU A 138 11.20 -2.86 -7.90
CA LEU A 138 11.18 -3.27 -6.50
C LEU A 138 11.02 -4.80 -6.40
N PRO A 139 12.04 -5.52 -5.89
CA PRO A 139 12.03 -6.99 -5.85
C PRO A 139 11.20 -7.54 -4.66
N ASN A 140 10.70 -6.65 -3.81
CA ASN A 140 9.98 -6.92 -2.58
C ASN A 140 8.68 -7.71 -2.84
N ARG A 141 8.26 -8.49 -1.85
CA ARG A 141 6.98 -9.21 -1.93
C ARG A 141 5.87 -8.22 -1.70
N ARG A 142 4.84 -8.25 -2.54
CA ARG A 142 3.67 -7.39 -2.41
C ARG A 142 2.59 -8.12 -1.62
N ILE A 143 1.96 -7.43 -0.69
CA ILE A 143 0.85 -7.93 0.13
C ILE A 143 -0.26 -6.89 0.05
N ASP A 144 -1.38 -7.26 -0.56
CA ASP A 144 -2.52 -6.37 -0.66
C ASP A 144 -3.51 -6.65 0.48
N VAL A 145 -3.82 -5.62 1.27
CA VAL A 145 -4.77 -5.76 2.39
C VAL A 145 -6.18 -6.10 1.90
N SER A 146 -6.59 -5.66 0.70
CA SER A 146 -7.88 -6.03 0.10
C SER A 146 -7.95 -7.54 -0.18
N SER A 147 -6.82 -8.15 -0.58
CA SER A 147 -6.73 -9.60 -0.79
C SER A 147 -6.76 -10.39 0.52
N LEU A 148 -6.15 -9.86 1.59
CA LEU A 148 -6.23 -10.48 2.92
C LEU A 148 -7.67 -10.40 3.47
N TYR A 149 -8.30 -9.24 3.30
CA TYR A 149 -9.68 -9.01 3.70
C TYR A 149 -10.65 -9.91 2.92
N TYR A 150 -10.49 -10.03 1.60
CA TYR A 150 -11.25 -10.97 0.78
C TYR A 150 -11.17 -12.38 1.35
N LYS A 151 -9.97 -12.88 1.69
CA LYS A 151 -9.81 -14.20 2.31
C LYS A 151 -10.52 -14.28 3.66
N CYS A 152 -10.49 -13.23 4.49
CA CYS A 152 -11.14 -13.24 5.80
C CYS A 152 -12.67 -13.18 5.74
N LYS A 153 -13.26 -12.51 4.75
CA LYS A 153 -14.72 -12.26 4.67
C LYS A 153 -15.43 -13.05 3.57
N TYR A 154 -14.81 -13.17 2.41
CA TYR A 154 -15.44 -13.64 1.17
C TYR A 154 -14.81 -14.91 0.58
N GLY A 155 -13.71 -15.42 1.15
CA GLY A 155 -13.01 -16.57 0.59
C GLY A 155 -13.82 -17.88 0.55
N ASP A 156 -14.99 -17.92 1.18
CA ASP A 156 -15.99 -19.01 1.14
C ASP A 156 -17.39 -18.50 0.72
N ALA A 157 -17.46 -17.32 0.11
CA ALA A 157 -18.71 -16.74 -0.30
C ALA A 157 -19.24 -17.42 -1.57
N PRO A 158 -20.56 -17.71 -1.64
CA PRO A 158 -21.20 -18.11 -2.90
C PRO A 158 -21.11 -17.01 -3.97
N ASP A 159 -21.23 -17.40 -5.24
CA ASP A 159 -21.05 -16.51 -6.40
C ASP A 159 -21.98 -15.28 -6.44
N HIS A 160 -23.13 -15.33 -5.76
CA HIS A 160 -24.11 -14.24 -5.74
C HIS A 160 -23.84 -13.17 -4.67
N VAL A 161 -22.79 -13.33 -3.86
CA VAL A 161 -22.47 -12.36 -2.80
C VAL A 161 -21.79 -11.14 -3.41
N MET A 162 -22.38 -9.97 -3.19
CA MET A 162 -21.74 -8.70 -3.53
C MET A 162 -20.47 -8.50 -2.71
N ILE A 163 -19.34 -8.38 -3.41
CA ILE A 163 -18.02 -8.17 -2.83
C ILE A 163 -17.75 -6.67 -2.78
N ASP A 164 -17.54 -6.14 -1.59
CA ASP A 164 -17.06 -4.77 -1.38
C ASP A 164 -15.65 -4.85 -0.80
N LEU A 165 -14.65 -4.45 -1.60
CA LEU A 165 -13.25 -4.35 -1.19
C LEU A 165 -12.79 -2.90 -1.04
N SER A 166 -13.73 -1.96 -0.95
CA SER A 166 -13.39 -0.56 -0.73
C SER A 166 -12.66 -0.40 0.60
N PHE A 167 -11.70 0.53 0.64
CA PHE A 167 -10.94 0.79 1.85
C PHE A 167 -11.87 1.16 3.02
N ALA A 168 -12.90 1.97 2.77
CA ALA A 168 -13.92 2.31 3.75
C ALA A 168 -14.61 1.08 4.35
N ALA A 169 -15.03 0.11 3.54
CA ALA A 169 -15.67 -1.12 4.03
C ALA A 169 -14.70 -1.98 4.86
N ILE A 170 -13.43 -2.06 4.44
CA ILE A 170 -12.38 -2.77 5.19
C ILE A 170 -12.20 -2.12 6.58
N LEU A 171 -12.02 -0.81 6.64
CA LEU A 171 -11.81 -0.08 7.90
C LEU A 171 -13.03 -0.22 8.82
N GLN A 172 -14.24 -0.14 8.27
CA GLN A 172 -15.48 -0.27 9.03
C GLN A 172 -15.60 -1.65 9.70
N ASP A 173 -15.42 -2.74 8.94
CA ASP A 173 -15.52 -4.10 9.47
C ASP A 173 -14.44 -4.40 10.53
N LEU A 174 -13.24 -3.87 10.32
CA LEU A 174 -12.11 -4.01 11.24
C LEU A 174 -12.16 -3.03 12.42
N LYS A 175 -13.17 -2.15 12.45
CA LYS A 175 -13.35 -1.09 13.46
C LYS A 175 -12.08 -0.23 13.62
N ILE A 176 -11.42 0.04 12.50
CA ILE A 176 -10.25 0.92 12.45
C ILE A 176 -10.77 2.36 12.35
N PRO A 177 -10.26 3.31 13.15
CA PRO A 177 -10.64 4.71 13.05
C PRO A 177 -10.33 5.24 11.66
N GLN A 178 -11.30 5.90 11.05
CA GLN A 178 -11.12 6.54 9.76
C GLN A 178 -10.41 7.87 9.95
N LEU A 179 -9.09 7.85 9.75
CA LEU A 179 -8.27 9.05 9.71
C LEU A 179 -8.57 9.84 8.44
N ALA A 180 -8.01 11.06 8.35
CA ALA A 180 -8.11 11.83 7.12
C ALA A 180 -7.44 11.04 5.99
N GLN A 181 -8.27 10.54 5.06
CA GLN A 181 -7.82 9.88 3.84
C GLN A 181 -7.16 10.88 2.91
N HIS A 182 -6.40 10.34 1.97
CA HIS A 182 -5.59 11.08 1.03
C HIS A 182 -4.41 11.79 1.69
N ASP A 183 -3.94 11.21 2.78
CA ASP A 183 -2.71 11.59 3.45
C ASP A 183 -1.90 10.32 3.52
N ALA A 184 -0.79 10.27 2.77
CA ALA A 184 -0.03 9.04 2.61
C ALA A 184 0.35 8.41 3.97
N PHE A 185 0.65 9.22 4.98
CA PHE A 185 0.96 8.70 6.31
C PHE A 185 -0.26 8.03 6.96
N ASN A 186 -1.41 8.70 6.98
CA ASN A 186 -2.65 8.15 7.52
C ASN A 186 -3.08 6.90 6.77
N ASP A 187 -2.97 6.89 5.44
CA ASP A 187 -3.36 5.76 4.60
C ASP A 187 -2.40 4.57 4.79
N ALA A 188 -1.09 4.82 4.90
CA ALA A 188 -0.12 3.79 5.29
C ALA A 188 -0.37 3.27 6.71
N LEU A 189 -0.78 4.12 7.65
CA LEU A 189 -1.09 3.73 9.03
C LEU A 189 -2.36 2.87 9.12
N MET A 190 -3.45 3.31 8.48
CA MET A 190 -4.70 2.54 8.40
C MET A 190 -4.48 1.20 7.69
N THR A 191 -3.66 1.19 6.63
CA THR A 191 -3.21 -0.03 5.94
C THR A 191 -2.40 -0.94 6.87
N ALA A 192 -1.49 -0.40 7.68
CA ALA A 192 -0.71 -1.17 8.65
C ALA A 192 -1.63 -1.80 9.71
N MET A 193 -2.60 -1.05 10.22
CA MET A 193 -3.60 -1.55 11.17
C MET A 193 -4.43 -2.69 10.57
N ALA A 194 -4.91 -2.51 9.33
CA ALA A 194 -5.65 -3.52 8.60
C ALA A 194 -4.83 -4.80 8.41
N TYR A 195 -3.56 -4.67 7.99
CA TYR A 195 -2.66 -5.79 7.84
C TYR A 195 -2.46 -6.57 9.14
N VAL A 196 -2.15 -5.89 10.25
CA VAL A 196 -1.90 -6.57 11.53
C VAL A 196 -3.13 -7.38 11.97
N GLN A 197 -4.33 -6.80 11.86
CA GLN A 197 -5.56 -7.49 12.22
C GLN A 197 -5.87 -8.65 11.27
N LEU A 198 -5.89 -8.42 9.96
CA LEU A 198 -6.22 -9.44 8.96
C LEU A 198 -5.23 -10.60 8.97
N HIS A 199 -3.93 -10.31 9.13
CA HIS A 199 -2.90 -11.32 9.23
C HIS A 199 -3.06 -12.18 10.48
N ASP A 200 -3.39 -11.59 11.64
CA ASP A 200 -3.70 -12.33 12.87
C ASP A 200 -4.95 -13.21 12.71
N MET A 201 -6.02 -12.67 12.10
CA MET A 201 -7.25 -13.41 11.82
C MET A 201 -6.99 -14.64 10.95
N LEU A 202 -6.25 -14.48 9.85
CA LEU A 202 -5.87 -15.60 8.98
C LEU A 202 -5.05 -16.67 9.72
N ARG A 203 -4.08 -16.26 10.56
CA ARG A 203 -3.28 -17.19 11.36
C ARG A 203 -4.12 -17.98 12.36
N ARG A 204 -5.20 -17.38 12.88
CA ARG A 204 -6.12 -17.99 13.85
C ARG A 204 -7.32 -18.69 13.21
N GLY A 205 -7.49 -18.61 11.90
CA GLY A 205 -8.67 -19.12 11.20
C GLY A 205 -9.97 -18.34 11.51
N VAL A 206 -9.87 -17.11 12.00
CA VAL A 206 -11.02 -16.25 12.31
C VAL A 206 -11.52 -15.57 11.03
N ARG A 207 -12.85 -15.52 10.85
CA ARG A 207 -13.51 -14.89 9.71
C ARG A 207 -14.22 -13.60 10.09
N ILE A 208 -14.40 -12.71 9.12
CA ILE A 208 -15.25 -11.53 9.24
C ILE A 208 -16.67 -11.95 8.86
N ALA A 209 -17.66 -11.55 9.66
CA ALA A 209 -19.05 -11.84 9.36
C ALA A 209 -19.50 -11.15 8.07
N ARG A 210 -20.29 -11.84 7.25
CA ARG A 210 -20.95 -11.24 6.09
C ARG A 210 -22.28 -10.65 6.55
N ASN A 211 -22.56 -9.40 6.19
CA ASN A 211 -23.90 -8.84 6.34
C ASN A 211 -24.84 -9.70 5.47
N ARG A 212 -25.89 -10.25 6.07
CA ARG A 212 -26.95 -10.90 5.29
C ARG A 212 -27.57 -9.81 4.40
N ALA A 213 -27.49 -9.98 3.09
CA ALA A 213 -28.33 -9.20 2.18
C ALA A 213 -29.77 -9.33 2.68
N GLY A 214 -30.46 -8.18 2.78
CA GLY A 214 -31.67 -8.01 3.57
C GLY A 214 -32.65 -9.18 3.44
N ALA A 215 -33.18 -9.61 4.59
CA ALA A 215 -34.50 -10.19 4.58
C ALA A 215 -35.40 -9.16 3.92
N VAL A 216 -35.81 -9.42 2.67
CA VAL A 216 -36.94 -8.75 2.06
C VAL A 216 -38.05 -8.90 3.08
N SER A 217 -38.43 -7.80 3.71
CA SER A 217 -39.61 -7.75 4.56
C SER A 217 -40.76 -8.19 3.66
N ASP A 218 -41.21 -9.43 3.84
CA ASP A 218 -42.44 -9.91 3.23
C ASP A 218 -43.50 -8.86 3.51
N LEU A 219 -44.04 -8.33 2.42
CA LEU A 219 -45.28 -7.59 2.40
C LEU A 219 -46.33 -8.48 3.07
N GLY A 220 -46.54 -8.23 4.36
CA GLY A 220 -47.72 -8.69 5.08
C GLY A 220 -48.93 -7.92 4.59
N ILE A 221 -49.44 -8.34 3.44
CA ILE A 221 -50.85 -8.22 3.09
C ILE A 221 -51.63 -8.93 4.20
N GLY A 222 -52.46 -8.19 4.95
CA GLY A 222 -53.21 -8.76 6.05
C GLY A 222 -54.33 -7.84 6.53
N ALA A 223 -55.47 -7.96 5.85
CA ALA A 223 -56.86 -7.61 6.23
C ALA A 223 -57.19 -6.15 6.56
#